data_AF-A0A2V7TM16-F1
#
_entry.id   AF-A0A2V7TM16-F1
#
_cell.length_a   1.000
_cell.length_b   1.000
_cell.length_c   1.000
_cell.angle_alpha   90.00
_cell.angle_beta   90.00
_cell.angle_gamma   90.00
#
_symmetry.space_group_name_H-M   'P 1'
#
loop_
_entity.id
_entity.type
_entity.pdbx_description
1 polymer ?
#
loop_
_entity_poly.entity_id
_entity_poly.type
_entity_poly.pdbx_seq_one_letter_code
_entity_poly.pdbx_strand_id
1 'polypeptide(L)'
;SSPTGQPPFNVFAVDPNLQTPYFHIYHLSLQRELFKNNTVTVSYVGSRGEDLLMVRDLNAPRLGSSFSNPQPNRPFATKYPDFKHIVQLVNDGRSWYDSLQFTWRQANWHGINTQYNLTWSKCTDYNSVNRGGGGDAGQYENPYNPAGNKGPCNHDVPLNFSVGGVYKIPDLGAGRLGAGWEFSTIFNAFSGRRAPTAAAPTSSTTPATPTSTSPIPTSSRCPPTAPSGPVAATSSAAPASRSGTWPS
;
A
#
# COMPACT_ATOMS: atom_id res chain seq x y z
N SER A 1 9.19 22.26 -28.38
CA SER A 1 10.48 22.73 -27.81
C SER A 1 11.44 22.99 -28.96
N SER A 2 12.24 24.06 -28.88
CA SER A 2 13.15 24.52 -29.95
C SER A 2 14.00 23.40 -30.59
N PRO A 3 14.16 23.34 -31.92
CA PRO A 3 14.79 22.22 -32.63
C PRO A 3 16.33 22.20 -32.58
N THR A 4 16.94 22.95 -31.65
CA THR A 4 18.40 23.17 -31.58
C THR A 4 19.14 22.26 -30.58
N GLY A 5 18.53 21.15 -30.13
CA GLY A 5 19.24 20.20 -29.29
C GLY A 5 20.34 19.50 -30.09
N GLN A 6 21.59 19.48 -29.61
CA GLN A 6 22.59 18.59 -30.19
C GLN A 6 22.30 17.14 -29.79
N PRO A 7 22.48 16.16 -30.71
CA PRO A 7 22.36 14.75 -30.38
C PRO A 7 23.35 14.37 -29.25
N PRO A 8 23.07 13.31 -28.49
CA PRO A 8 22.03 12.32 -28.74
C PRO A 8 20.68 12.60 -28.06
N PHE A 9 19.57 12.37 -28.77
CA PHE A 9 18.18 12.60 -28.34
C PHE A 9 17.55 11.39 -27.64
N ASN A 10 16.45 11.62 -26.92
CA ASN A 10 15.63 10.55 -26.35
C ASN A 10 14.36 10.37 -27.19
N VAL A 11 13.98 9.12 -27.43
CA VAL A 11 12.77 8.76 -28.17
C VAL A 11 11.87 7.92 -27.28
N PHE A 12 10.57 8.17 -27.36
CA PHE A 12 9.54 7.36 -26.71
C PHE A 12 8.77 6.56 -27.75
N ALA A 13 8.56 5.29 -27.47
CA ALA A 13 7.80 4.37 -28.29
C ALA A 13 6.81 3.58 -27.44
N VAL A 14 5.84 2.96 -28.10
CA VAL A 14 4.92 1.99 -27.48
C VAL A 14 5.18 0.66 -28.17
N ASP A 15 5.15 -0.43 -27.41
CA ASP A 15 5.19 -1.77 -28.00
C ASP A 15 3.99 -1.96 -28.95
N PRO A 16 4.21 -2.32 -30.23
CA PRO A 16 3.09 -2.63 -31.13
C PRO A 16 2.23 -3.82 -30.65
N ASN A 17 2.77 -4.71 -29.81
CA ASN A 17 2.06 -5.85 -29.23
C ASN A 17 1.59 -5.57 -27.78
N LEU A 18 1.37 -4.29 -27.43
CA LEU A 18 0.93 -3.91 -26.09
C LEU A 18 -0.41 -4.58 -25.76
N GLN A 19 -0.47 -5.30 -24.64
CA GLN A 19 -1.68 -5.95 -24.15
C GLN A 19 -2.38 -5.09 -23.09
N THR A 20 -3.62 -5.43 -22.76
CA THR A 20 -4.33 -4.75 -21.67
C THR A 20 -3.96 -5.42 -20.34
N PRO A 21 -3.47 -4.68 -19.33
CA PRO A 21 -3.20 -5.22 -18.00
C PRO A 21 -4.46 -5.83 -17.36
N TYR A 22 -4.30 -6.91 -16.61
CA TYR A 22 -5.41 -7.54 -15.89
C TYR A 22 -5.02 -8.02 -14.49
N PHE A 23 -6.04 -8.26 -13.66
CA PHE A 23 -5.86 -8.72 -12.28
C PHE A 23 -6.78 -9.90 -11.99
N HIS A 24 -6.23 -10.90 -11.30
CA HIS A 24 -7.00 -11.98 -10.68
C HIS A 24 -7.10 -11.73 -9.18
N ILE A 25 -8.33 -11.69 -8.67
CA ILE A 25 -8.62 -11.48 -7.25
C ILE A 25 -9.24 -12.75 -6.70
N TYR A 26 -8.72 -13.20 -5.56
CA TYR A 26 -9.20 -14.37 -4.84
C TYR A 26 -9.64 -13.93 -3.45
N HIS A 27 -10.82 -14.41 -3.02
CA HIS A 27 -11.35 -14.14 -1.70
C HIS A 27 -11.95 -15.43 -1.15
N LEU A 28 -11.40 -15.92 -0.04
CA LEU A 28 -11.90 -17.07 0.69
C LEU A 28 -12.14 -16.64 2.13
N SER A 29 -13.33 -16.93 2.67
CA SER A 29 -13.62 -16.64 4.06
C SER A 29 -14.29 -17.84 4.71
N LEU A 30 -13.82 -18.19 5.90
CA LEU A 30 -14.40 -19.21 6.76
C LEU A 30 -14.75 -18.57 8.09
N GLN A 31 -16.02 -18.63 8.45
CA GLN A 31 -16.51 -18.18 9.74
C GLN A 31 -17.07 -19.37 10.51
N ARG A 32 -16.69 -19.48 11.78
CA ARG A 32 -17.20 -20.51 12.67
C ARG A 32 -17.34 -20.00 14.09
N GLU A 33 -18.45 -20.37 14.72
CA GLU A 33 -18.58 -20.29 16.17
C GLU A 33 -17.81 -21.46 16.80
N LEU A 34 -16.77 -21.17 17.57
CA LEU A 34 -15.94 -22.20 18.22
C LEU A 34 -16.54 -22.61 19.58
N PHE A 35 -17.07 -21.63 20.31
CA PHE A 35 -17.76 -21.79 21.59
C PHE A 35 -18.94 -20.84 21.64
N LYS A 36 -19.85 -21.03 22.60
CA LYS A 36 -20.98 -20.13 22.81
C LYS A 36 -20.50 -18.67 22.84
N ASN A 37 -21.07 -17.85 21.95
CA ASN A 37 -20.77 -16.43 21.80
C ASN A 37 -19.32 -16.10 21.36
N ASN A 38 -18.56 -17.05 20.83
CA ASN A 38 -17.19 -16.85 20.34
C ASN A 38 -17.12 -17.23 18.86
N THR A 39 -17.12 -16.20 18.00
CA THR A 39 -17.04 -16.36 16.55
C THR A 39 -15.65 -16.03 16.06
N VAL A 40 -15.07 -16.93 15.28
CA VAL A 40 -13.79 -16.71 14.59
C VAL A 40 -14.05 -16.69 13.09
N THR A 41 -13.52 -15.68 12.42
CA THR A 41 -13.52 -15.52 10.98
C THR A 41 -12.08 -15.46 10.50
N VAL A 42 -11.74 -16.31 9.54
CA VAL A 42 -10.45 -16.29 8.84
C VAL A 42 -10.74 -16.05 7.38
N SER A 43 -10.18 -14.98 6.83
CA SER A 43 -10.31 -14.63 5.43
C SER A 43 -8.93 -14.55 4.78
N TYR A 44 -8.80 -15.12 3.59
CA TYR A 44 -7.63 -14.99 2.75
C TYR A 44 -8.00 -14.21 1.49
N VAL A 45 -7.25 -13.14 1.21
CA VAL A 45 -7.44 -12.27 0.07
C VAL A 45 -6.15 -12.23 -0.73
N GLY A 46 -6.21 -12.64 -1.99
CA GLY A 46 -5.09 -12.63 -2.90
C GLY A 46 -5.36 -11.75 -4.12
N SER A 47 -4.32 -11.10 -4.63
CA SER A 47 -4.35 -10.45 -5.95
C SER A 47 -3.10 -10.81 -6.75
N ARG A 48 -3.28 -11.02 -8.05
CA ARG A 48 -2.23 -11.26 -9.03
C ARG A 48 -2.44 -10.31 -10.19
N GLY A 49 -1.53 -9.36 -10.37
CA GLY A 49 -1.51 -8.47 -11.52
C GLY A 49 -0.56 -8.99 -12.58
N GLU A 50 -1.06 -9.13 -13.79
CA GLU A 50 -0.30 -9.60 -14.95
C GLU A 50 -0.40 -8.57 -16.08
N ASP A 51 0.62 -8.60 -16.94
CA ASP A 51 0.77 -7.71 -18.08
C ASP A 51 0.70 -6.21 -17.74
N LEU A 52 1.19 -5.84 -16.55
CA LEU A 52 1.15 -4.47 -16.05
C LEU A 52 2.11 -3.58 -16.84
N LEU A 53 1.70 -2.32 -17.02
CA LEU A 53 2.49 -1.35 -17.78
C LEU A 53 3.81 -1.03 -17.10
N MET A 54 4.89 -1.11 -17.86
CA MET A 54 6.23 -0.73 -17.46
C MET A 54 6.95 -0.05 -18.63
N VAL A 55 8.09 0.56 -18.33
CA VAL A 55 8.87 1.31 -19.31
C VAL A 55 10.28 0.73 -19.37
N ARG A 56 10.72 0.39 -20.58
CA ARG A 56 12.02 -0.23 -20.82
C ARG A 56 12.87 0.63 -21.74
N ASP A 57 14.13 0.86 -21.37
CA ASP A 57 15.10 1.46 -22.29
C ASP A 57 15.74 0.35 -23.14
N LEU A 58 15.34 0.26 -24.41
CA LEU A 58 15.88 -0.69 -25.37
C LEU A 58 17.32 -0.41 -25.74
N ASN A 59 17.76 0.86 -25.60
CA ASN A 59 19.12 1.27 -25.90
C ASN A 59 19.98 1.37 -24.63
N ALA A 60 19.57 0.78 -23.51
CA ALA A 60 20.36 0.80 -22.29
C ALA A 60 21.72 0.13 -22.50
N PRO A 61 22.82 0.74 -22.00
CA PRO A 61 24.14 0.11 -22.10
C PRO A 61 24.15 -1.20 -21.32
N ARG A 62 24.97 -2.16 -21.75
CA ARG A 62 25.08 -3.46 -21.05
C ARG A 62 25.59 -3.26 -19.62
N LEU A 63 25.09 -4.07 -18.69
CA LEU A 63 25.61 -4.09 -17.32
C LEU A 63 27.13 -4.31 -17.33
N GLY A 64 27.86 -3.53 -16.53
CA GLY A 64 29.32 -3.55 -16.49
C GLY A 64 30.01 -2.62 -17.51
N SER A 65 29.27 -1.89 -18.33
CA SER A 65 29.84 -0.85 -19.21
C SER A 65 30.43 0.32 -18.42
N SER A 66 31.42 1.02 -18.99
CA SER A 66 32.01 2.22 -18.40
C SER A 66 30.94 3.30 -18.08
N PHE A 67 30.95 3.79 -16.85
CA PHE A 67 30.07 4.88 -16.40
C PHE A 67 30.46 6.24 -17.00
N SER A 68 31.71 6.43 -17.43
CA SER A 68 32.20 7.72 -17.96
C SER A 68 31.85 7.93 -19.43
N ASN A 69 31.71 6.86 -20.21
CA ASN A 69 31.23 6.93 -21.59
C ASN A 69 30.47 5.64 -21.97
N PRO A 70 29.19 5.53 -21.59
CA PRO A 70 28.41 4.33 -21.87
C PRO A 70 27.94 4.23 -23.32
N GLN A 71 28.08 5.29 -24.12
CA GLN A 71 27.47 5.38 -25.46
C GLN A 71 27.92 4.28 -26.44
N PRO A 72 29.22 3.98 -26.59
CA PRO A 72 29.66 2.91 -27.49
C PRO A 72 29.15 1.52 -27.11
N ASN A 73 28.78 1.32 -25.84
CA ASN A 73 28.31 0.03 -25.31
C ASN A 73 26.80 -0.17 -25.44
N ARG A 74 26.10 0.77 -26.08
CA ARG A 74 24.65 0.66 -26.30
C ARG A 74 24.33 -0.19 -27.54
N PRO A 75 23.26 -0.99 -27.52
CA PRO A 75 22.92 -1.90 -28.63
C PRO A 75 22.72 -1.21 -29.98
N PHE A 76 22.21 0.03 -29.99
CA PHE A 76 21.89 0.75 -31.22
C PHE A 76 22.89 1.87 -31.56
N ALA A 77 24.01 1.98 -30.85
CA ALA A 77 24.98 3.07 -31.05
C ALA A 77 25.54 3.16 -32.48
N THR A 78 25.72 2.03 -33.16
CA THR A 78 26.25 1.97 -34.54
C THR A 78 25.18 2.23 -35.59
N LYS A 79 23.92 1.87 -35.32
CA LYS A 79 22.81 2.00 -36.29
C LYS A 79 22.09 3.36 -36.17
N TYR A 80 22.00 3.88 -34.95
CA TYR A 80 21.33 5.13 -34.62
C TYR A 80 22.17 5.94 -33.61
N PRO A 81 23.29 6.54 -34.06
CA PRO A 81 24.22 7.26 -33.17
C PRO A 81 23.59 8.50 -32.52
N ASP A 82 22.56 9.06 -33.15
CA ASP A 82 21.85 10.25 -32.67
C ASP A 82 20.86 9.97 -31.53
N PHE A 83 20.66 8.71 -31.12
CA PHE A 83 19.73 8.35 -30.04
C PHE A 83 20.45 7.85 -28.79
N LYS A 84 20.11 8.45 -27.64
CA LYS A 84 20.63 8.12 -26.32
C LYS A 84 19.77 7.05 -25.67
N HIS A 85 18.52 7.38 -25.36
CA HIS A 85 17.56 6.45 -24.76
C HIS A 85 16.42 6.17 -25.75
N ILE A 86 16.08 4.89 -25.89
CA ILE A 86 14.93 4.44 -26.69
C ILE A 86 13.97 3.81 -25.70
N VAL A 87 13.07 4.65 -25.19
CA VAL A 87 12.20 4.33 -24.07
C VAL A 87 10.89 3.77 -24.62
N GLN A 88 10.62 2.50 -24.38
CA GLN A 88 9.42 1.81 -24.85
C GLN A 88 8.47 1.50 -23.71
N LEU A 89 7.18 1.78 -23.89
CA LEU A 89 6.11 1.29 -23.03
C LEU A 89 5.82 -0.18 -23.37
N VAL A 90 5.92 -1.05 -22.36
CA VAL A 90 5.75 -2.51 -22.46
C VAL A 90 4.81 -3.02 -21.35
N ASN A 91 4.44 -4.30 -21.40
CA ASN A 91 3.56 -4.97 -20.45
C ASN A 91 4.27 -5.95 -19.51
N ASP A 92 5.58 -5.83 -19.32
CA ASP A 92 6.33 -6.86 -18.59
C ASP A 92 6.16 -6.77 -17.05
N GLY A 93 5.30 -5.89 -16.54
CA GLY A 93 5.08 -5.67 -15.11
C GLY A 93 4.21 -6.75 -14.46
N ARG A 94 4.53 -7.10 -13.21
CA ARG A 94 3.78 -8.08 -12.42
C ARG A 94 3.62 -7.62 -10.97
N SER A 95 2.50 -7.99 -10.35
CA SER A 95 2.25 -7.74 -8.93
C SER A 95 1.61 -8.94 -8.24
N TRP A 96 1.94 -9.10 -6.96
CA TRP A 96 1.44 -10.16 -6.08
C TRP A 96 1.08 -9.56 -4.73
N TYR A 97 -0.17 -9.75 -4.33
CA TYR A 97 -0.65 -9.40 -3.01
C TYR A 97 -1.28 -10.62 -2.35
N ASP A 98 -0.95 -10.84 -1.08
CA ASP A 98 -1.50 -11.90 -0.25
C ASP A 98 -1.82 -11.33 1.12
N SER A 99 -3.04 -11.55 1.62
CA SER A 99 -3.49 -11.09 2.92
C SER A 99 -4.26 -12.18 3.64
N LEU A 100 -3.86 -12.46 4.88
CA LEU A 100 -4.59 -13.25 5.84
C LEU A 100 -5.19 -12.32 6.88
N GLN A 101 -6.52 -12.32 6.97
CA GLN A 101 -7.30 -11.56 7.91
C GLN A 101 -7.93 -12.50 8.92
N PHE A 102 -7.71 -12.23 10.19
CA PHE A 102 -8.25 -12.97 11.30
C PHE A 102 -9.09 -12.03 12.14
N THR A 103 -10.34 -12.39 12.37
CA THR A 103 -11.24 -11.69 13.27
C THR A 103 -11.75 -12.66 14.31
N TRP A 104 -11.57 -12.34 15.58
CA TRP A 104 -12.19 -13.06 16.68
C TRP A 104 -13.11 -12.12 17.43
N ARG A 105 -14.39 -12.49 17.48
CA ARG A 105 -15.43 -11.78 18.23
C ARG A 105 -15.87 -12.65 19.39
N GLN A 106 -15.70 -12.15 20.59
CA GLN A 106 -16.13 -12.77 21.83
C GLN A 106 -17.20 -11.88 22.47
N ALA A 107 -18.40 -12.40 22.64
CA ALA A 107 -19.52 -11.67 23.23
C ALA A 107 -19.96 -12.29 24.56
N ASN A 108 -20.37 -11.44 25.49
CA ASN A 108 -20.97 -11.82 26.77
C ASN A 108 -20.18 -12.87 27.57
N TRP A 109 -18.85 -12.84 27.47
CA TRP A 109 -17.99 -13.72 28.24
C TRP A 109 -17.71 -13.07 29.59
N HIS A 110 -18.37 -13.53 30.66
CA HIS A 110 -18.30 -12.93 32.00
C HIS A 110 -18.53 -11.39 32.03
N GLY A 111 -19.41 -10.87 31.17
CA GLY A 111 -19.66 -9.42 31.06
C GLY A 111 -18.69 -8.67 30.14
N ILE A 112 -17.78 -9.39 29.45
CA ILE A 112 -16.82 -8.86 28.48
C ILE A 112 -17.38 -9.05 27.05
N ASN A 113 -17.25 -8.01 26.24
CA ASN A 113 -17.43 -8.07 24.79
C ASN A 113 -16.16 -7.54 24.12
N THR A 114 -15.44 -8.38 23.39
CA THR A 114 -14.16 -8.08 22.76
C THR A 114 -14.15 -8.48 21.29
N GLN A 115 -13.43 -7.72 20.49
CA GLN A 115 -13.16 -8.02 19.10
C GLN A 115 -11.68 -7.79 18.80
N TYR A 116 -11.04 -8.83 18.28
CA TYR A 116 -9.66 -8.82 17.83
C TYR A 116 -9.65 -8.90 16.31
N ASN A 117 -8.91 -8.02 15.64
CA ASN A 117 -8.68 -8.06 14.21
C ASN A 117 -7.18 -8.05 13.96
N LEU A 118 -6.71 -9.01 13.17
CA LEU A 118 -5.33 -9.16 12.75
C LEU A 118 -5.31 -9.29 11.24
N THR A 119 -4.57 -8.43 10.56
CA THR A 119 -4.30 -8.54 9.14
C THR A 119 -2.81 -8.71 8.95
N TRP A 120 -2.42 -9.86 8.41
CA TRP A 120 -1.07 -10.11 7.93
C TRP A 120 -1.10 -10.07 6.42
N SER A 121 -0.36 -9.13 5.81
CA SER A 121 -0.27 -9.03 4.37
C SER A 121 1.16 -9.01 3.87
N LYS A 122 1.32 -9.32 2.58
CA LYS A 122 2.57 -9.20 1.85
C LYS A 122 2.25 -8.75 0.44
N CYS A 123 2.85 -7.63 0.04
CA CYS A 123 2.80 -7.12 -1.31
C CYS A 123 4.20 -7.17 -1.94
N THR A 124 4.30 -7.74 -3.15
CA THR A 124 5.50 -7.65 -3.98
C THR A 124 5.15 -7.26 -5.41
N ASP A 125 5.93 -6.41 -6.04
CA ASP A 125 5.75 -5.98 -7.42
C ASP A 125 7.11 -5.83 -8.13
N TYR A 126 7.08 -5.62 -9.45
CA TYR A 126 8.27 -5.18 -10.21
C TYR A 126 8.45 -3.66 -10.16
N ASN A 127 7.39 -2.94 -9.85
CA ASN A 127 7.39 -1.51 -9.64
C ASN A 127 6.05 -1.08 -9.02
N SER A 128 6.11 -0.20 -8.02
CA SER A 128 4.92 0.33 -7.35
C SER A 128 4.32 1.58 -8.00
N VAL A 129 4.82 1.99 -9.18
CA VAL A 129 4.34 3.18 -9.92
C VAL A 129 3.58 2.77 -11.19
N ASN A 130 2.29 3.12 -11.29
CA ASN A 130 1.43 2.72 -12.42
C ASN A 130 1.61 3.56 -13.68
N ARG A 131 2.06 4.82 -13.57
CA ARG A 131 2.43 5.70 -14.69
C ARG A 131 3.13 6.94 -14.12
N GLY A 132 4.43 7.04 -14.29
CA GLY A 132 5.21 8.18 -13.77
C GLY A 132 4.84 9.49 -14.45
N GLY A 133 4.14 10.37 -13.74
CA GLY A 133 4.21 11.80 -13.97
C GLY A 133 5.39 12.36 -13.17
N GLY A 134 6.31 13.09 -13.81
CA GLY A 134 7.47 13.69 -13.13
C GLY A 134 8.82 12.98 -13.33
N GLY A 135 8.89 11.97 -14.20
CA GLY A 135 10.15 11.23 -14.47
C GLY A 135 10.24 9.86 -13.79
N ASP A 136 9.32 9.55 -12.87
CA ASP A 136 9.23 8.25 -12.18
C ASP A 136 8.51 7.21 -13.05
N ALA A 137 8.97 7.01 -14.28
CA ALA A 137 8.50 5.89 -15.07
C ALA A 137 8.97 4.59 -14.40
N GLY A 138 8.12 3.56 -14.41
CA GLY A 138 8.51 2.23 -13.95
C GLY A 138 9.62 1.68 -14.79
N GLN A 139 10.86 1.90 -14.38
CA GLN A 139 12.06 1.49 -15.10
C GLN A 139 12.64 0.25 -14.47
N TYR A 140 13.15 -0.62 -15.32
CA TYR A 140 13.91 -1.78 -14.88
C TYR A 140 15.28 -1.36 -14.35
N GLU A 141 15.71 -1.85 -13.19
CA GLU A 141 17.12 -1.75 -12.77
C GLU A 141 18.02 -2.42 -13.82
N ASN A 142 17.56 -3.55 -14.35
CA ASN A 142 18.19 -4.23 -15.46
C ASN A 142 17.19 -4.45 -16.60
N PRO A 143 17.27 -3.66 -17.69
CA PRO A 143 16.42 -3.84 -18.86
C PRO A 143 16.57 -5.21 -19.52
N TYR A 144 17.64 -5.96 -19.28
CA TYR A 144 17.85 -7.30 -19.80
C TYR A 144 17.27 -8.41 -18.91
N ASN A 145 16.90 -8.10 -17.66
CA ASN A 145 16.26 -9.04 -16.72
C ASN A 145 15.16 -8.35 -15.91
N PRO A 146 13.93 -8.24 -16.46
CA PRO A 146 12.77 -7.68 -15.77
C PRO A 146 12.45 -8.35 -14.43
N ALA A 147 12.72 -9.65 -14.29
CA ALA A 147 12.42 -10.38 -13.05
C ALA A 147 13.32 -9.96 -11.87
N GLY A 148 14.45 -9.29 -12.13
CA GLY A 148 15.37 -8.76 -11.12
C GLY A 148 14.77 -7.61 -10.29
N ASN A 149 13.71 -6.99 -10.79
CA ASN A 149 13.03 -5.86 -10.15
C ASN A 149 12.05 -6.26 -9.04
N LYS A 150 11.91 -7.55 -8.76
CA LYS A 150 10.93 -8.03 -7.78
C LYS A 150 11.29 -7.54 -6.38
N GLY A 151 10.48 -6.64 -5.83
CA GLY A 151 10.66 -6.06 -4.51
C GLY A 151 9.37 -6.00 -3.70
N PRO A 152 9.43 -5.66 -2.40
CA PRO A 152 8.26 -5.27 -1.63
C PRO A 152 7.63 -4.01 -2.21
N CYS A 153 6.29 -3.96 -2.22
CA CYS A 153 5.59 -2.76 -2.67
C CYS A 153 5.87 -1.56 -1.74
N ASN A 154 5.88 -0.33 -2.27
CA ASN A 154 6.12 0.89 -1.48
C ASN A 154 5.06 1.18 -0.39
N HIS A 155 3.89 0.55 -0.51
CA HIS A 155 2.75 0.68 0.40
C HIS A 155 2.51 -0.62 1.22
N ASP A 156 3.49 -1.52 1.27
CA ASP A 156 3.42 -2.75 2.07
C ASP A 156 3.44 -2.43 3.57
N VAL A 157 2.36 -2.82 4.27
CA VAL A 157 2.27 -2.82 5.74
C VAL A 157 2.03 -4.28 6.16
N PRO A 158 3.09 -5.01 6.55
CA PRO A 158 2.97 -6.44 6.79
C PRO A 158 1.96 -6.82 7.86
N LEU A 159 1.95 -6.14 9.00
CA LEU A 159 1.12 -6.51 10.14
C LEU A 159 0.27 -5.33 10.58
N ASN A 160 -1.03 -5.55 10.72
CA ASN A 160 -1.95 -4.61 11.34
C ASN A 160 -2.82 -5.35 12.34
N PHE A 161 -2.81 -4.92 13.59
CA PHE A 161 -3.54 -5.51 14.69
C PHE A 161 -4.39 -4.43 15.38
N SER A 162 -5.65 -4.74 15.61
CA SER A 162 -6.52 -3.92 16.43
C SER A 162 -7.33 -4.79 17.38
N VAL A 163 -7.52 -4.30 18.60
CA VAL A 163 -8.41 -4.89 19.58
C VAL A 163 -9.28 -3.81 20.18
N GLY A 164 -10.57 -4.11 20.29
CA GLY A 164 -11.53 -3.26 20.98
C GLY A 164 -12.38 -4.10 21.91
N GLY A 165 -12.77 -3.55 23.05
CA GLY A 165 -13.69 -4.24 23.93
C GLY A 165 -14.29 -3.37 25.02
N VAL A 166 -15.38 -3.88 25.58
CA VAL A 166 -16.10 -3.28 26.71
C VAL A 166 -16.30 -4.35 27.77
N TYR A 167 -15.97 -4.01 29.01
CA TYR A 167 -16.24 -4.83 30.19
C TYR A 167 -17.26 -4.15 31.09
N LYS A 168 -18.34 -4.86 31.40
CA LYS A 168 -19.34 -4.42 32.36
C LYS A 168 -18.90 -4.82 33.75
N ILE A 169 -18.65 -3.83 34.60
CA ILE A 169 -18.23 -4.07 35.98
C ILE A 169 -19.47 -4.51 36.76
N PRO A 170 -19.41 -5.66 37.48
CA PRO A 170 -20.49 -6.10 38.34
C PRO A 170 -20.83 -5.05 39.40
N ASP A 171 -22.08 -5.04 39.86
CA ASP A 171 -22.50 -4.09 40.91
C ASP A 171 -21.60 -4.24 42.15
N LEU A 172 -20.97 -3.14 42.54
CA LEU A 172 -20.04 -3.07 43.66
C LEU A 172 -20.77 -3.00 45.02
N GLY A 173 -22.10 -3.05 45.04
CA GLY A 173 -22.90 -3.06 46.27
C GLY A 173 -23.01 -1.69 46.95
N ALA A 174 -22.62 -0.61 46.27
CA ALA A 174 -22.63 0.76 46.77
C ALA A 174 -23.91 1.55 46.39
N GLY A 175 -25.05 0.86 46.27
CA GLY A 175 -26.31 1.45 45.84
C GLY A 175 -26.22 2.05 44.42
N ARG A 176 -26.84 3.21 44.18
CA ARG A 176 -26.85 3.88 42.86
C ARG A 176 -25.45 4.22 42.31
N LEU A 177 -24.42 4.24 43.16
CA LEU A 177 -23.04 4.53 42.78
C LEU A 177 -22.22 3.28 42.41
N GLY A 178 -22.71 2.08 42.74
CA GLY A 178 -22.05 0.81 42.45
C GLY A 178 -22.46 0.16 41.14
N ALA A 179 -23.59 0.57 40.57
CA ALA A 179 -24.19 -0.07 39.40
C ALA A 179 -23.90 0.68 38.09
N GLY A 180 -23.73 -0.07 36.99
CA GLY A 180 -23.68 0.49 35.63
C GLY A 180 -22.32 0.96 35.15
N TRP A 181 -21.24 0.66 35.88
CA TRP A 181 -19.89 0.98 35.43
C TRP A 181 -19.47 0.10 34.26
N GLU A 182 -18.91 0.73 33.22
CA GLU A 182 -18.35 0.04 32.07
C GLU A 182 -16.94 0.56 31.78
N PHE A 183 -16.03 -0.35 31.44
CA PHE A 183 -14.67 -0.04 31.02
C PHE A 183 -14.53 -0.35 29.53
N SER A 184 -14.11 0.62 28.72
CA SER A 184 -13.87 0.43 27.29
C SER A 184 -12.41 0.58 26.94
N THR A 185 -11.93 -0.24 26.01
CA THR A 185 -10.55 -0.20 25.52
C THR A 185 -10.52 -0.34 24.01
N ILE A 186 -9.59 0.39 23.39
CA ILE A 186 -9.24 0.27 21.99
C ILE A 186 -7.72 0.35 21.91
N PHE A 187 -7.10 -0.61 21.27
CA PHE A 187 -5.67 -0.64 21.01
C PHE A 187 -5.42 -0.98 19.55
N ASN A 188 -4.49 -0.26 18.93
CA ASN A 188 -4.08 -0.47 17.55
C ASN A 188 -2.56 -0.54 17.49
N ALA A 189 -2.04 -1.51 16.74
CA ALA A 189 -0.64 -1.68 16.45
C ALA A 189 -0.46 -2.05 14.99
N PHE A 190 0.46 -1.39 14.31
CA PHE A 190 0.81 -1.71 12.93
C PHE A 190 2.33 -1.79 12.80
N SER A 191 2.82 -2.69 11.96
CA SER A 191 4.23 -2.70 11.59
C SER A 191 4.55 -1.46 10.77
N GLY A 192 5.77 -0.94 10.91
CA GLY A 192 6.29 0.08 10.00
C GLY A 192 6.25 -0.40 8.55
N ARG A 193 6.25 0.54 7.60
CA ARG A 193 6.46 0.23 6.19
C ARG A 193 7.86 -0.33 6.01
N ARG A 194 8.01 -1.33 5.14
CA ARG A 194 9.35 -1.75 4.73
C ARG A 194 10.00 -0.58 3.99
N ALA A 195 11.21 -0.21 4.37
CA ALA A 195 11.97 0.74 3.58
C ALA A 195 12.13 0.15 2.17
N PRO A 196 11.86 0.92 1.10
CA PRO A 196 12.20 0.48 -0.23
C PRO A 196 13.70 0.19 -0.25
N THR A 197 14.09 -0.93 -0.86
CA THR A 197 15.51 -1.21 -1.12
C THR A 197 16.02 -0.06 -1.97
N ALA A 198 16.84 0.83 -1.39
CA ALA A 198 17.42 1.91 -2.15
C ALA A 198 18.20 1.28 -3.31
N ALA A 199 17.83 1.64 -4.54
CA ALA A 199 18.73 1.47 -5.66
C ALA A 199 20.08 2.09 -5.25
N ALA A 200 21.18 1.37 -5.54
CA ALA A 200 22.53 1.76 -5.15
C ALA A 200 22.75 3.26 -5.37
N PRO A 201 23.47 3.97 -4.48
CA PRO A 201 23.75 5.38 -4.70
C PRO A 201 24.39 5.51 -6.07
N THR A 202 23.68 6.11 -7.02
CA THR A 202 24.34 6.68 -8.18
C THR A 202 25.33 7.67 -7.59
N SER A 203 26.62 7.41 -7.80
CA SER A 203 27.69 8.33 -7.46
C SER A 203 27.55 9.58 -8.32
N SER A 204 26.55 10.41 -8.02
CA SER A 204 26.49 11.80 -8.43
C SER A 204 27.29 12.56 -7.38
N THR A 205 28.50 12.95 -7.74
CA THR A 205 29.42 13.78 -6.97
C THR A 205 28.90 15.22 -6.89
N THR A 206 27.69 15.40 -6.39
CA THR A 206 27.13 16.71 -6.03
C THR A 206 26.72 16.63 -4.58
N PRO A 207 27.36 17.39 -3.67
CA PRO A 207 26.95 17.45 -2.28
C PRO A 207 25.57 18.10 -2.22
N ALA A 208 24.53 17.29 -2.06
CA ALA A 208 23.19 17.78 -1.77
C ALA A 208 23.12 18.06 -0.26
N THR A 209 23.14 19.35 0.09
CA THR A 209 22.82 19.85 1.42
C THR A 209 21.43 19.34 1.83
N PRO A 210 21.27 18.70 3.01
CA PRO A 210 19.97 18.19 3.43
C PRO A 210 19.10 19.38 3.85
N THR A 211 18.18 19.80 2.98
CA THR A 211 17.12 20.73 3.38
C THR A 211 15.92 19.90 3.80
N SER A 212 15.75 19.77 5.12
CA SER A 212 14.54 19.22 5.75
C SER A 212 13.33 20.01 5.26
N THR A 213 12.53 19.42 4.38
CA THR A 213 11.14 19.84 4.17
C THR A 213 10.23 18.64 4.43
N SER A 214 9.43 18.80 5.48
CA SER A 214 8.40 17.87 5.93
C SER A 214 7.45 17.52 4.78
N PRO A 215 7.07 16.24 4.57
CA PRO A 215 6.09 15.90 3.55
C PRO A 215 4.69 16.33 4.01
N ILE A 216 4.18 17.37 3.35
CA ILE A 216 2.75 17.72 3.33
C ILE A 216 1.98 16.53 2.73
N PRO A 217 0.93 16.00 3.37
CA PRO A 217 0.18 14.87 2.85
C PRO A 217 -0.78 15.34 1.76
N THR A 218 -0.46 15.13 0.47
CA THR A 218 -1.45 15.24 -0.60
C THR A 218 -2.20 13.92 -0.72
N SER A 219 -3.45 13.94 -0.22
CA SER A 219 -4.41 12.85 -0.36
C SER A 219 -4.79 12.64 -1.82
N SER A 220 -4.38 11.53 -2.41
CA SER A 220 -5.10 10.88 -3.52
C SER A 220 -5.46 9.46 -3.08
N ARG A 221 -6.50 9.35 -2.25
CA ARG A 221 -7.16 8.08 -1.98
C ARG A 221 -8.03 7.74 -3.19
N CYS A 222 -7.71 6.67 -3.91
CA CYS A 222 -8.77 5.89 -4.56
C CYS A 222 -9.56 5.18 -3.44
N PRO A 223 -10.89 5.35 -3.34
CA PRO A 223 -11.69 4.64 -2.36
C PRO A 223 -11.86 3.17 -2.78
N PRO A 224 -11.80 2.20 -1.85
CA PRO A 224 -12.31 0.87 -2.13
C PRO A 224 -13.83 0.94 -2.20
N THR A 225 -14.41 0.55 -3.33
CA THR A 225 -15.86 0.35 -3.51
C THR A 225 -16.31 -0.82 -2.62
N ALA A 226 -16.98 -0.50 -1.51
CA ALA A 226 -17.86 -1.42 -0.80
C ALA A 226 -19.31 -1.11 -1.19
N PRO A 227 -20.21 -2.12 -1.30
CA PRO A 227 -21.60 -1.89 -1.68
C PRO A 227 -22.36 -1.11 -0.58
N SER A 228 -23.06 -0.06 -0.99
CA SER A 228 -23.83 0.85 -0.15
C SER A 228 -25.20 0.25 0.23
N GLY A 229 -25.48 0.19 1.53
CA GLY A 229 -26.84 0.15 2.09
C GLY A 229 -27.10 1.45 2.86
N PRO A 230 -28.34 1.96 2.94
CA PRO A 230 -28.59 3.30 3.47
C PRO A 230 -28.64 3.27 5.00
N VAL A 231 -27.89 4.15 5.65
CA VAL A 231 -28.10 4.47 7.07
C VAL A 231 -28.29 5.98 7.19
N ALA A 232 -29.49 6.34 7.64
CA ALA A 232 -29.93 7.69 7.92
C ALA A 232 -29.06 8.35 9.00
N ALA A 233 -28.79 9.64 8.80
CA ALA A 233 -28.12 10.49 9.76
C ALA A 233 -29.09 10.93 10.86
N THR A 234 -28.72 10.68 12.11
CA THR A 234 -29.23 11.44 13.27
C THR A 234 -28.05 11.80 14.15
N SER A 235 -27.67 13.08 14.10
CA SER A 235 -26.82 13.73 15.08
C SER A 235 -27.65 14.03 16.34
N SER A 236 -27.16 13.67 17.51
CA SER A 236 -27.51 14.40 18.73
C SER A 236 -26.34 14.37 19.70
N ALA A 237 -25.72 15.54 19.88
CA ALA A 237 -25.01 15.85 21.10
C ALA A 237 -25.99 15.77 22.28
N ALA A 238 -25.57 15.19 23.40
CA ALA A 238 -26.33 15.28 24.65
C ALA A 238 -25.48 16.04 25.69
N PRO A 239 -26.06 17.07 26.34
CA PRO A 239 -25.37 17.93 27.29
C PRO A 239 -25.35 17.30 28.69
N ALA A 240 -24.42 17.77 29.51
CA ALA A 240 -24.46 17.59 30.95
C ALA A 240 -25.70 18.29 31.53
N SER A 241 -26.60 17.56 32.17
CA SER A 241 -27.67 18.15 32.99
C SER A 241 -27.59 17.66 34.42
N ARG A 242 -27.12 18.56 35.28
CA ARG A 242 -27.21 18.51 36.74
C ARG A 242 -28.53 19.19 37.13
N SER A 243 -29.42 18.49 37.83
CA SER A 243 -30.57 19.08 38.53
C SER A 243 -30.68 18.34 39.86
N GLY A 244 -30.56 18.95 41.03
CA GLY A 244 -31.14 20.24 41.43
C GLY A 244 -32.44 19.96 42.18
N THR A 245 -32.32 19.56 43.45
CA THR A 245 -33.40 19.51 44.45
C THR A 245 -34.03 20.88 44.69
N TRP A 246 -35.33 20.95 44.98
CA TRP A 246 -35.92 21.75 46.09
C TRP A 246 -37.31 21.19 46.48
N PRO A 247 -37.80 21.44 47.72
CA PRO A 247 -38.84 20.69 48.42
C PRO A 247 -40.20 21.40 48.48
N SER A 248 -41.28 20.62 48.67
CA SER A 248 -42.31 20.65 49.73
C SER A 248 -43.50 19.79 49.29
#